data_AF-A0A2S8P0V5-F1
#
_entry.id   AF-A0A2S8P0V5-F1
#
_cell.length_a   1.000
_cell.length_b   1.000
_cell.length_c   1.000
_cell.angle_alpha   90.00
_cell.angle_beta   90.00
_cell.angle_gamma   90.00
#
_symmetry.space_group_name_H-M   'P 1'
#
loop_
_entity.id
_entity.type
_entity.pdbx_description
1 polymer ?
#
loop_
_entity_poly.entity_id
_entity_poly.type
_entity_poly.pdbx_seq_one_letter_code
_entity_poly.pdbx_strand_id
1 'polypeptide(L)'
;MSPTDVHIVELDVRSHLNKKLEPFQLIMDTVKGLQPSDVFVLHAPFKPTPLLGILKMKGYSSTSERMGSDHWVTTFVHKKNKTSTESISAAVLSGTTPETERDSVSGDESTSCAGHPVGVTLEARQDESPRTPTVVLDNRGLEPPQPMMRTLAALERCKPGEVVLIHNDRVPVFLIEELNNLGCLYTVEDQADGTAKVRIEKG
;
A
#
# COMPACT_ATOMS: atom_id res chain seq x y z
N MET A 1 14.68 18.67 36.62
CA MET A 1 14.69 19.08 35.21
C MET A 1 13.27 19.35 34.80
N SER A 2 13.09 20.47 34.13
CA SER A 2 11.87 21.25 33.87
C SER A 2 10.88 20.53 32.91
N PRO A 3 9.70 21.11 32.60
CA PRO A 3 8.55 20.38 32.07
C PRO A 3 8.84 19.78 30.69
N THR A 4 8.11 18.72 30.36
CA THR A 4 8.16 17.98 29.10
C THR A 4 7.88 18.90 27.92
N ASP A 5 8.88 19.61 27.40
CA ASP A 5 8.79 20.38 26.16
C ASP A 5 8.59 19.39 25.00
N VAL A 6 7.33 19.26 24.57
CA VAL A 6 6.95 18.47 23.40
C VAL A 6 7.21 19.34 22.18
N HIS A 7 8.29 19.05 21.46
CA HIS A 7 8.61 19.75 20.22
C HIS A 7 7.86 19.11 19.05
N ILE A 8 7.10 19.92 18.30
CA ILE A 8 6.34 19.47 17.13
C ILE A 8 7.13 19.82 15.88
N VAL A 9 7.48 18.80 15.09
CA VAL A 9 8.18 18.92 13.81
C VAL A 9 7.21 18.63 12.68
N GLU A 10 6.88 19.65 11.88
CA GLU A 10 5.97 19.51 10.74
C GLU A 10 6.73 19.45 9.42
N LEU A 11 6.30 18.58 8.50
CA LEU A 11 6.86 18.45 7.17
C LEU A 11 5.74 18.28 6.12
N ASP A 12 5.68 19.20 5.15
CA ASP A 12 4.77 19.09 4.01
C ASP A 12 5.49 18.59 2.76
N VAL A 13 5.09 17.41 2.30
CA VAL A 13 5.64 16.76 1.11
C VAL A 13 4.68 16.79 -0.09
N ARG A 14 3.53 17.46 0.02
CA ARG A 14 2.56 17.59 -1.09
C ARG A 14 3.18 18.23 -2.32
N SER A 15 3.94 19.32 -2.14
CA SER A 15 4.63 19.98 -3.27
C SER A 15 5.64 19.07 -3.95
N HIS A 16 6.38 18.27 -3.17
CA HIS A 16 7.37 17.32 -3.70
C HIS A 16 6.68 16.24 -4.54
N LEU A 17 5.64 15.61 -3.98
CA LEU A 17 4.90 14.54 -4.65
C LEU A 17 4.15 15.03 -5.89
N ASN A 18 3.58 16.24 -5.85
CA ASN A 18 2.92 16.85 -7.03
C ASN A 18 3.92 17.16 -8.16
N LYS A 19 5.18 17.46 -7.81
CA LYS A 19 6.28 17.65 -8.77
C LYS A 19 6.99 16.36 -9.17
N LYS A 20 6.47 15.18 -8.77
CA LYS A 20 7.09 13.86 -8.97
C LYS A 20 8.52 13.76 -8.38
N LEU A 21 8.81 14.56 -7.35
CA LEU A 21 10.05 14.47 -6.58
C LEU A 21 9.87 13.48 -5.44
N GLU A 22 10.91 12.72 -5.12
CA GLU A 22 10.88 11.72 -4.06
C GLU A 22 11.18 12.35 -2.68
N PRO A 23 10.20 12.43 -1.75
CA PRO A 23 10.41 13.04 -0.45
C PRO A 23 10.92 12.05 0.61
N PHE A 24 11.11 10.77 0.26
CA PHE A 24 11.36 9.71 1.24
C PHE A 24 12.63 9.97 2.05
N GLN A 25 13.72 10.31 1.38
CA GLN A 25 14.99 10.61 2.03
C GLN A 25 14.88 11.82 2.97
N LEU A 26 14.19 12.88 2.53
CA LEU A 26 13.91 14.07 3.33
C LEU A 26 13.16 13.71 4.62
N ILE A 27 12.09 12.90 4.51
CA ILE A 27 11.32 12.43 5.67
C ILE A 27 12.21 11.63 6.62
N MET A 28 13.03 10.72 6.11
CA MET A 28 13.91 9.90 6.93
C MET A 28 14.97 10.73 7.65
N ASP A 29 15.50 11.77 7.01
CA ASP A 29 16.48 12.67 7.62
C ASP A 29 15.85 13.55 8.69
N THR A 30 14.62 14.02 8.49
CA THR A 30 13.84 14.68 9.54
C THR A 30 13.61 13.74 10.73
N VAL A 31 13.18 12.50 10.47
CA VAL A 31 12.91 11.51 11.53
C VAL A 31 14.16 11.15 12.33
N LYS A 32 15.34 11.08 11.70
CA LYS A 32 16.61 10.81 12.40
C LYS A 32 16.96 11.88 13.44
N GLY A 33 16.52 13.12 13.25
CA GLY A 33 16.78 14.23 14.17
C GLY A 33 15.82 14.31 15.37
N LEU A 34 14.71 13.56 15.34
CA LEU A 34 13.66 13.63 16.36
C LEU A 34 14.12 13.02 17.69
N GLN A 35 13.82 13.70 18.78
CA GLN A 35 13.92 13.15 20.12
C GLN A 35 12.72 12.26 20.44
N PRO A 36 12.82 11.35 21.45
CA PRO A 36 11.68 10.55 21.88
C PRO A 36 10.46 11.40 22.30
N SER A 37 10.71 12.61 22.79
CA SER A 37 9.72 13.63 23.20
C SER A 37 9.01 14.34 22.07
N ASP A 38 9.48 14.18 20.83
CA ASP A 38 9.00 14.98 19.72
C ASP A 38 7.80 14.33 19.05
N VAL A 39 6.95 15.19 18.49
CA VAL A 39 5.83 14.80 17.63
C VAL A 39 6.19 15.18 16.21
N PHE A 40 6.05 14.25 15.28
CA PHE A 40 6.30 14.51 13.86
C PHE A 40 4.99 14.50 13.08
N VAL A 41 4.68 15.59 12.39
CA VAL A 41 3.47 15.74 11.60
C VAL A 41 3.84 15.81 10.13
N LEU A 42 3.28 14.90 9.32
CA LEU A 42 3.54 14.79 7.90
C LEU A 42 2.29 15.12 7.09
N HIS A 43 2.41 16.05 6.16
CA HIS A 43 1.36 16.41 5.21
C HIS A 43 1.67 15.80 3.84
N ALA A 44 0.74 15.02 3.31
CA ALA A 44 0.87 14.33 2.02
C ALA A 44 -0.46 14.35 1.24
N PRO A 45 -0.47 14.17 -0.10
CA PRO A 45 -1.70 14.20 -0.86
C PRO A 45 -2.51 12.90 -0.72
N PHE A 46 -1.89 11.84 -0.20
CA PHE A 46 -2.50 10.55 0.06
C PHE A 46 -1.97 9.97 1.38
N LYS A 47 -2.64 8.95 1.91
CA LYS A 47 -2.22 8.24 3.12
C LYS A 47 -0.87 7.52 2.89
N PRO A 48 0.18 7.80 3.66
CA PRO A 48 1.52 7.30 3.39
C PRO A 48 1.73 5.86 3.93
N THR A 49 0.90 4.91 3.48
CA THR A 49 0.83 3.53 4.03
C THR A 49 2.19 2.83 4.12
N PRO A 50 3.08 2.85 3.11
CA PRO A 50 4.41 2.24 3.23
C PRO A 50 5.27 2.86 4.33
N LEU A 51 5.20 4.18 4.48
CA LEU A 51 5.95 4.93 5.50
C LEU A 51 5.47 4.57 6.92
N LEU A 52 4.16 4.36 7.11
CA LEU A 52 3.61 3.96 8.40
C LEU A 52 4.26 2.67 8.91
N GLY A 53 4.44 1.68 8.02
CA GLY A 53 5.09 0.42 8.36
C GLY A 53 6.54 0.60 8.80
N ILE A 54 7.30 1.37 8.02
CA ILE A 54 8.72 1.67 8.31
C ILE A 54 8.86 2.35 9.68
N LEU A 55 8.06 3.39 9.94
CA LEU A 55 8.15 4.14 11.20
C LEU A 55 7.62 3.35 12.40
N LYS A 56 6.63 2.46 12.19
CA LYS A 56 6.19 1.52 13.22
C LYS A 56 7.30 0.57 13.66
N MET A 57 8.10 0.07 12.71
CA MET A 57 9.27 -0.78 12.99
C MET A 57 10.37 -0.01 13.72
N LYS A 58 10.50 1.31 13.45
CA LYS A 58 11.41 2.21 14.19
C LYS A 58 10.90 2.65 15.57
N GLY A 59 9.76 2.12 16.02
CA GLY A 59 9.24 2.38 17.36
C GLY A 59 8.28 3.56 17.48
N TYR A 60 7.79 4.10 16.37
CA TYR A 60 6.77 5.14 16.37
C TYR A 60 5.35 4.55 16.36
N SER A 61 4.42 5.31 16.89
CA SER A 61 2.98 5.14 16.74
C SER A 61 2.48 6.25 15.83
N SER A 62 1.54 5.96 14.94
CA SER A 62 1.05 6.92 13.96
C SER A 62 -0.47 6.98 13.94
N THR A 63 -1.02 8.17 13.75
CA THR A 63 -2.44 8.41 13.46
C THR A 63 -2.53 9.21 12.17
N SER A 64 -3.34 8.76 11.22
CA SER A 64 -3.56 9.45 9.95
C SER A 64 -5.00 9.90 9.82
N GLU A 65 -5.21 11.17 9.51
CA GLU A 65 -6.52 11.76 9.29
C GLU A 65 -6.56 12.43 7.91
N ARG A 66 -7.71 12.32 7.24
CA ARG A 66 -7.93 12.95 5.93
C ARG A 66 -8.58 14.32 6.16
N MET A 67 -7.87 15.37 5.76
CA MET A 67 -8.31 16.76 5.91
C MET A 67 -9.01 17.30 4.65
N GLY A 68 -8.78 16.68 3.50
CA GLY A 68 -9.41 17.04 2.21
C GLY A 68 -9.23 15.94 1.16
N SER A 69 -9.63 16.18 -0.08
CA SER A 69 -9.48 15.21 -1.19
C SER A 69 -8.02 14.80 -1.39
N ASP A 70 -7.12 15.79 -1.40
CA ASP A 70 -5.68 15.64 -1.66
C ASP A 70 -4.84 16.14 -0.49
N HIS A 71 -5.34 15.93 0.74
CA HIS A 71 -4.64 16.33 1.95
C HIS A 71 -4.88 15.34 3.08
N TRP A 72 -3.82 14.62 3.39
CA TRP A 72 -3.69 13.74 4.54
C TRP A 72 -2.68 14.31 5.51
N VAL A 73 -3.02 14.27 6.79
CA VAL A 73 -2.13 14.62 7.90
C VAL A 73 -1.86 13.34 8.67
N THR A 74 -0.59 13.02 8.85
CA THR A 74 -0.16 11.88 9.66
C THR A 74 0.72 12.35 10.79
N THR A 75 0.28 12.09 12.01
CA THR A 75 1.00 12.41 13.24
C THR A 75 1.71 11.17 13.75
N PHE A 76 3.00 11.29 14.03
CA PHE A 76 3.86 10.24 14.57
C PHE A 76 4.37 10.64 15.94
N VAL A 77 4.29 9.71 16.88
CA VAL A 77 4.77 9.87 18.26
C VAL A 77 5.60 8.65 18.65
N HIS A 78 6.69 8.84 19.38
CA HIS A 78 7.50 7.70 19.83
C HIS A 78 6.72 6.86 20.85
N LYS A 79 6.76 5.52 20.76
CA LYS A 79 5.99 4.63 21.66
C LYS A 79 6.31 4.82 23.15
N LYS A 80 7.53 5.27 23.48
CA LYS A 80 7.93 5.59 24.86
C LYS A 80 7.17 6.80 25.44
N ASN A 81 6.44 7.53 24.61
CA ASN A 81 5.74 8.77 24.94
C ASN A 81 4.21 8.65 24.84
N LYS A 82 3.71 7.43 24.66
CA LYS A 82 2.28 7.13 24.44
C LYS A 82 1.38 7.44 25.65
N THR A 83 1.93 7.84 26.79
CA THR A 83 1.17 8.12 28.04
C THR A 83 0.50 9.50 28.07
N SER A 84 0.57 10.30 27.01
CA SER A 84 -0.12 11.61 26.97
C SER A 84 -0.52 11.96 25.54
N THR A 85 -1.60 11.35 25.01
CA THR A 85 -2.10 11.69 23.66
C THR A 85 -3.62 11.59 23.57
N GLU A 86 -4.33 12.15 24.56
CA GLU A 86 -5.78 12.39 24.48
C GLU A 86 -6.14 13.89 24.34
N SER A 87 -5.18 14.82 24.24
CA SER A 87 -5.48 16.27 24.34
C SER A 87 -4.98 17.16 23.20
N ILE A 88 -4.49 16.62 22.07
CA ILE A 88 -3.92 17.45 20.98
C ILE A 88 -4.76 17.42 19.68
N SER A 89 -5.92 16.75 19.66
CA SER A 89 -6.75 16.61 18.45
C SER A 89 -7.74 17.76 18.19
N ALA A 90 -7.76 18.82 19.01
CA ALA A 90 -8.87 19.79 18.97
C ALA A 90 -8.51 21.24 18.56
N ALA A 91 -7.25 21.61 18.36
CA ALA A 91 -6.88 23.05 18.36
C ALA A 91 -6.35 23.66 17.05
N VAL A 92 -6.00 22.92 15.99
CA VAL A 92 -5.14 23.50 14.92
C VAL A 92 -5.81 23.72 13.56
N LEU A 93 -7.06 23.32 13.33
CA LEU A 93 -7.62 23.37 11.97
C LEU A 93 -8.90 24.21 11.87
N SER A 94 -8.73 25.50 12.18
CA SER A 94 -9.62 26.57 11.72
C SER A 94 -8.87 27.47 10.74
N GLY A 95 -9.45 27.60 9.53
CA GLY A 95 -9.11 28.59 8.51
C GLY A 95 -8.24 28.02 7.38
N THR A 96 -8.48 28.25 6.09
CA THR A 96 -9.41 29.16 5.40
C THR A 96 -9.34 28.77 3.92
N THR A 97 -10.49 28.59 3.27
CA THR A 97 -10.69 28.64 1.81
C THR A 97 -10.48 30.06 1.29
N PRO A 98 -10.04 30.27 0.04
CA PRO A 98 -11.00 30.46 -1.05
C PRO A 98 -10.55 29.78 -2.37
N GLU A 99 -11.48 29.15 -3.10
CA GLU A 99 -12.10 29.64 -4.36
C GLU A 99 -11.18 29.53 -5.59
N THR A 100 -11.60 29.35 -6.84
CA THR A 100 -12.77 28.82 -7.57
C THR A 100 -12.29 28.86 -9.05
N GLU A 101 -12.85 28.00 -9.88
CA GLU A 101 -13.15 28.24 -11.31
C GLU A 101 -12.25 27.67 -12.44
N ARG A 102 -13.01 27.16 -13.42
CA ARG A 102 -12.82 27.06 -14.88
C ARG A 102 -12.21 25.75 -15.42
N ASP A 103 -13.01 24.81 -15.93
CA ASP A 103 -13.85 24.83 -17.15
C ASP A 103 -12.98 24.76 -18.41
N SER A 104 -13.05 23.64 -19.15
CA SER A 104 -13.25 23.61 -20.61
C SER A 104 -13.19 22.20 -21.18
N VAL A 105 -14.22 21.94 -21.99
CA VAL A 105 -14.46 20.86 -22.95
C VAL A 105 -13.45 20.82 -24.10
N SER A 106 -13.28 19.64 -24.71
CA SER A 106 -12.95 19.31 -26.13
C SER A 106 -12.03 18.08 -26.15
N GLY A 107 -12.13 17.05 -27.00
CA GLY A 107 -12.83 16.83 -28.25
C GLY A 107 -11.99 15.83 -29.07
N ASP A 108 -12.67 14.87 -29.68
CA ASP A 108 -12.32 14.14 -30.92
C ASP A 108 -11.13 13.15 -30.97
N GLU A 109 -11.53 11.88 -31.05
CA GLU A 109 -11.18 10.89 -32.09
C GLU A 109 -9.75 10.86 -32.69
N SER A 110 -9.06 9.72 -32.47
CA SER A 110 -8.05 9.18 -33.38
C SER A 110 -7.79 7.70 -33.05
N THR A 111 -8.61 6.79 -33.59
CA THR A 111 -8.30 5.35 -33.61
C THR A 111 -7.51 5.04 -34.88
N SER A 112 -6.19 5.02 -34.70
CA SER A 112 -5.20 4.68 -35.73
C SER A 112 -5.07 3.16 -35.88
N CYS A 113 -5.32 2.70 -37.11
CA CYS A 113 -4.69 1.61 -37.86
C CYS A 113 -4.30 0.32 -37.11
N ALA A 114 -5.07 -0.74 -37.37
CA ALA A 114 -4.72 -2.13 -37.13
C ALA A 114 -3.54 -2.58 -38.01
N GLY A 115 -2.54 -3.20 -37.38
CA GLY A 115 -1.45 -3.92 -38.02
C GLY A 115 -1.15 -5.22 -37.28
N HIS A 116 -1.62 -6.34 -37.84
CA HIS A 116 -0.95 -7.65 -37.73
C HIS A 116 0.22 -7.64 -38.72
N PRO A 117 1.37 -8.28 -38.45
CA PRO A 117 1.51 -9.74 -38.39
C PRO A 117 2.53 -10.14 -37.28
N VAL A 118 2.97 -11.37 -36.99
CA VAL A 118 3.26 -12.62 -37.70
C VAL A 118 3.28 -13.68 -36.56
N GLY A 119 2.59 -14.80 -36.64
CA GLY A 119 3.15 -16.05 -37.17
C GLY A 119 4.49 -16.46 -36.54
N VAL A 120 4.48 -17.37 -35.57
CA VAL A 120 5.12 -18.71 -35.64
C VAL A 120 5.25 -19.31 -34.25
N THR A 121 4.48 -20.38 -34.09
CA THR A 121 4.76 -21.64 -33.38
C THR A 121 6.16 -21.79 -32.79
N LEU A 122 6.22 -21.97 -31.48
CA LEU A 122 7.23 -22.82 -30.85
C LEU A 122 6.57 -23.63 -29.74
N GLU A 123 6.40 -24.90 -30.06
CA GLU A 123 6.02 -25.96 -29.13
C GLU A 123 7.04 -26.04 -28.00
N ALA A 124 6.58 -25.90 -26.76
CA ALA A 124 7.26 -26.41 -25.60
C ALA A 124 6.33 -27.39 -24.91
N ARG A 125 6.68 -28.67 -25.04
CA ARG A 125 6.07 -29.80 -24.35
C ARG A 125 6.11 -29.53 -22.85
N GLN A 126 4.95 -29.53 -22.21
CA GLN A 126 4.83 -29.74 -20.77
C GLN A 126 3.75 -30.81 -20.54
N ASP A 127 4.24 -32.04 -20.59
CA ASP A 127 3.61 -33.23 -20.03
C ASP A 127 3.70 -33.08 -18.50
N GLU A 128 2.69 -32.48 -17.87
CA GLU A 128 2.41 -32.59 -16.43
C GLU A 128 0.91 -32.29 -16.28
N SER A 129 0.11 -33.30 -15.91
CA SER A 129 -1.33 -33.11 -15.67
C SER A 129 -1.54 -32.00 -14.63
N PRO A 130 -2.36 -30.97 -14.89
CA PRO A 130 -2.59 -29.91 -13.91
C PRO A 130 -3.24 -30.52 -12.67
N ARG A 131 -2.51 -30.56 -11.55
CA ARG A 131 -3.06 -30.96 -10.26
C ARG A 131 -4.29 -30.09 -9.98
N THR A 132 -5.46 -30.71 -9.93
CA THR A 132 -6.74 -30.03 -9.74
C THR A 132 -6.66 -29.15 -8.49
N PRO A 133 -7.01 -27.85 -8.56
CA PRO A 133 -6.95 -26.97 -7.39
C PRO A 133 -7.86 -27.50 -6.29
N THR A 134 -7.29 -27.70 -5.10
CA THR A 134 -7.99 -28.25 -3.94
C THR A 134 -8.83 -27.18 -3.25
N VAL A 135 -8.40 -25.92 -3.31
CA VAL A 135 -9.08 -24.78 -2.66
C VAL A 135 -9.12 -23.60 -3.61
N VAL A 136 -10.28 -22.96 -3.76
CA VAL A 136 -10.47 -21.75 -4.59
C VAL A 136 -11.02 -20.62 -3.71
N LEU A 137 -10.38 -19.45 -3.75
CA LEU A 137 -10.76 -18.28 -2.97
C LEU A 137 -10.94 -17.05 -3.88
N ASP A 138 -12.07 -16.36 -3.73
CA ASP A 138 -12.26 -15.03 -4.30
C ASP A 138 -12.02 -13.97 -3.21
N ASN A 139 -10.97 -13.17 -3.41
CA ASN A 139 -10.52 -12.12 -2.51
C ASN A 139 -10.76 -10.71 -3.08
N ARG A 140 -11.51 -10.60 -4.18
CA ARG A 140 -11.88 -9.30 -4.76
C ARG A 140 -12.83 -8.53 -3.83
N GLY A 141 -12.70 -7.21 -3.83
CA GLY A 141 -13.46 -6.30 -2.98
C GLY A 141 -13.12 -6.37 -1.49
N LEU A 142 -12.07 -7.09 -1.10
CA LEU A 142 -11.61 -7.15 0.28
C LEU A 142 -10.54 -6.09 0.55
N GLU A 143 -10.69 -5.37 1.66
CA GLU A 143 -9.75 -4.33 2.06
C GLU A 143 -8.48 -4.94 2.68
N PRO A 144 -7.28 -4.41 2.39
CA PRO A 144 -6.05 -4.87 3.03
C PRO A 144 -6.12 -4.79 4.57
N PRO A 145 -5.63 -5.80 5.33
CA PRO A 145 -4.87 -6.98 4.89
C PRO A 145 -5.72 -8.25 4.64
N GLN A 146 -7.04 -8.12 4.53
CA GLN A 146 -7.98 -9.25 4.51
C GLN A 146 -7.69 -10.29 3.40
N PRO A 147 -7.41 -9.91 2.13
CA PRO A 147 -7.03 -10.88 1.08
C PRO A 147 -5.88 -11.81 1.48
N MET A 148 -4.85 -11.21 2.10
CA MET A 148 -3.64 -11.89 2.49
C MET A 148 -3.91 -12.85 3.64
N MET A 149 -4.53 -12.35 4.72
CA MET A 149 -4.85 -13.18 5.89
C MET A 149 -5.75 -14.37 5.54
N ARG A 150 -6.74 -14.16 4.67
CA ARG A 150 -7.62 -15.23 4.21
C ARG A 150 -6.88 -16.31 3.44
N THR A 151 -5.93 -15.91 2.60
CA THR A 151 -5.11 -16.85 1.83
C THR A 151 -4.15 -17.63 2.72
N LEU A 152 -3.44 -16.96 3.62
CA LEU A 152 -2.52 -17.62 4.56
C LEU A 152 -3.25 -18.60 5.47
N ALA A 153 -4.41 -18.21 6.01
CA ALA A 153 -5.24 -19.10 6.84
C ALA A 153 -5.77 -20.32 6.07
N ALA A 154 -5.98 -20.20 4.77
CA ALA A 154 -6.32 -21.35 3.93
C ALA A 154 -5.11 -22.26 3.70
N LEU A 155 -3.94 -21.69 3.42
CA LEU A 155 -2.69 -22.44 3.25
C LEU A 155 -2.27 -23.19 4.52
N GLU A 156 -2.50 -22.63 5.70
CA GLU A 156 -2.27 -23.31 7.00
C GLU A 156 -3.11 -24.57 7.18
N ARG A 157 -4.29 -24.62 6.55
CA ARG A 157 -5.19 -25.78 6.59
C ARG A 157 -4.90 -26.80 5.49
N CYS A 158 -4.10 -26.42 4.49
CA CYS A 158 -3.74 -27.27 3.37
C CYS A 158 -2.60 -28.22 3.73
N LYS A 159 -2.63 -29.42 3.15
CA LYS A 159 -1.53 -30.39 3.24
C LYS A 159 -0.44 -30.08 2.20
N PRO A 160 0.82 -30.48 2.44
CA PRO A 160 1.86 -30.40 1.43
C PRO A 160 1.42 -31.08 0.12
N GLY A 161 1.62 -30.40 -1.01
CA GLY A 161 1.18 -30.81 -2.35
C GLY A 161 -0.23 -30.37 -2.74
N GLU A 162 -1.02 -29.80 -1.83
CA GLU A 162 -2.32 -29.20 -2.17
C GLU A 162 -2.14 -27.81 -2.80
N VAL A 163 -3.14 -27.42 -3.60
CA VAL A 163 -3.08 -26.17 -4.36
C VAL A 163 -4.25 -25.26 -4.05
N VAL A 164 -3.92 -24.02 -3.70
CA VAL A 164 -4.84 -22.90 -3.48
C VAL A 164 -4.82 -21.98 -4.69
N LEU A 165 -5.98 -21.76 -5.31
CA LEU A 165 -6.18 -20.77 -6.36
C LEU A 165 -6.90 -19.56 -5.76
N ILE A 166 -6.32 -18.37 -5.90
CA ILE A 166 -6.93 -17.13 -5.43
C ILE A 166 -7.18 -16.16 -6.57
N HIS A 167 -8.24 -15.35 -6.46
CA HIS A 167 -8.54 -14.24 -7.37
C HIS A 167 -8.54 -12.93 -6.58
N ASN A 168 -7.75 -11.95 -6.98
CA ASN A 168 -7.61 -10.66 -6.29
C ASN A 168 -7.85 -9.50 -7.27
N ASP A 169 -8.23 -8.32 -6.75
CA ASP A 169 -8.45 -7.12 -7.57
C ASP A 169 -7.20 -6.64 -8.31
N ARG A 170 -6.02 -7.06 -7.85
CA ARG A 170 -4.70 -6.78 -8.44
C ARG A 170 -3.68 -7.79 -7.94
N VAL A 171 -2.48 -7.78 -8.51
CA VAL A 171 -1.36 -8.64 -8.06
C VAL A 171 -1.05 -8.40 -6.57
N PRO A 172 -1.15 -9.44 -5.71
CA PRO A 172 -0.96 -9.27 -4.27
C PRO A 172 0.51 -9.37 -3.88
N VAL A 173 1.28 -8.31 -4.16
CA VAL A 173 2.75 -8.26 -3.94
C VAL A 173 3.19 -8.66 -2.53
N PHE A 174 2.51 -8.21 -1.47
CA PHE A 174 2.87 -8.58 -0.09
C PHE A 174 2.58 -10.06 0.22
N LEU A 175 1.54 -10.64 -0.37
CA LEU A 175 1.28 -12.06 -0.22
C LEU A 175 2.39 -12.87 -0.88
N ILE A 176 2.85 -12.44 -2.06
CA ILE A 176 3.94 -13.09 -2.79
C ILE A 176 5.22 -13.15 -1.94
N GLU A 177 5.59 -12.06 -1.27
CA GLU A 177 6.73 -12.03 -0.33
C GLU A 177 6.55 -13.07 0.78
N GLU A 178 5.36 -13.14 1.37
CA GLU A 178 5.07 -14.11 2.44
C GLU A 178 5.12 -15.56 1.95
N LEU A 179 4.66 -15.84 0.72
CA LEU A 179 4.75 -17.17 0.11
C LEU A 179 6.20 -17.60 -0.10
N ASN A 180 7.07 -16.67 -0.51
CA ASN A 180 8.51 -16.93 -0.63
C ASN A 180 9.13 -17.25 0.74
N ASN A 181 8.75 -16.51 1.79
CA ASN A 181 9.21 -16.79 3.16
C ASN A 181 8.75 -18.17 3.67
N LEU A 182 7.54 -18.59 3.27
CA LEU A 182 6.96 -19.88 3.61
C LEU A 182 7.47 -21.04 2.72
N GLY A 183 8.27 -20.75 1.69
CA GLY A 183 8.78 -21.73 0.75
C GLY A 183 7.71 -22.37 -0.14
N CYS A 184 6.57 -21.69 -0.34
CA CYS A 184 5.51 -22.17 -1.22
C CYS A 184 5.82 -21.83 -2.68
N LEU A 185 5.52 -22.75 -3.60
CA LEU A 185 5.60 -22.48 -5.03
C LEU A 185 4.34 -21.74 -5.47
N TYR A 186 4.48 -20.76 -6.37
CA TYR A 186 3.33 -20.02 -6.87
C TYR A 186 3.49 -19.58 -8.33
N THR A 187 2.37 -19.31 -8.98
CA THR A 187 2.28 -18.76 -10.32
C THR A 187 1.25 -17.64 -10.33
N VAL A 188 1.59 -16.50 -10.93
CA VAL A 188 0.71 -15.33 -11.04
C VAL A 188 0.28 -15.18 -12.49
N GLU A 189 -1.01 -14.95 -12.69
CA GLU A 189 -1.62 -14.67 -13.99
C GLU A 189 -2.39 -13.35 -13.93
N ASP A 190 -1.87 -12.33 -14.61
CA ASP A 190 -2.56 -11.07 -14.82
C ASP A 190 -3.72 -11.26 -15.79
N GLN A 191 -4.90 -10.74 -15.43
CA GLN A 191 -6.10 -10.81 -16.26
C GLN A 191 -6.31 -9.49 -17.01
N ALA A 192 -6.96 -9.57 -18.17
CA ALA A 192 -7.22 -8.40 -19.02
C ALA A 192 -8.13 -7.34 -18.35
N ASP A 193 -8.88 -7.71 -17.31
CA ASP A 193 -9.74 -6.83 -16.52
C ASP A 193 -9.00 -6.13 -15.37
N GLY A 194 -7.68 -6.30 -15.27
CA GLY A 194 -6.83 -5.73 -14.21
C GLY A 194 -6.79 -6.56 -12.93
N THR A 195 -7.59 -7.62 -12.82
CA THR A 195 -7.53 -8.56 -11.71
C THR A 195 -6.36 -9.53 -11.85
N ALA A 196 -5.99 -10.22 -10.77
CA ALA A 196 -4.92 -11.21 -10.79
C ALA A 196 -5.38 -12.54 -10.20
N LYS A 197 -5.07 -13.63 -10.89
CA LYS A 197 -5.20 -14.99 -10.37
C LYS A 197 -3.84 -15.47 -9.90
N VAL A 198 -3.78 -16.07 -8.71
CA VAL A 198 -2.54 -16.65 -8.19
C VAL A 198 -2.81 -18.10 -7.81
N ARG A 199 -2.01 -19.00 -8.38
CA ARG A 199 -1.98 -20.42 -8.04
C ARG A 199 -0.84 -20.65 -7.06
N ILE A 200 -1.12 -21.28 -5.93
CA ILE A 200 -0.16 -21.47 -4.83
C ILE A 200 -0.15 -22.94 -4.44
N GLU A 201 0.99 -23.61 -4.60
CA GLU A 201 1.22 -24.99 -4.16
C GLU A 201 1.90 -24.99 -2.78
N LYS A 202 1.29 -25.71 -1.85
CA LYS A 202 1.84 -25.88 -0.51
C LYS A 202 3.06 -26.79 -0.58
N GLY A 203 4.23 -26.25 -0.22
CA GLY A 203 5.46 -27.02 -0.01
C GLY A 203 5.40 -27.94 1.21
#